data_AF-A0A527ZYL6-F1
#
_entry.id   AF-A0A527ZYL6-F1
#
_cell.length_a   1.000
_cell.length_b   1.000
_cell.length_c   1.000
_cell.angle_alpha   90.00
_cell.angle_beta   90.00
_cell.angle_gamma   90.00
#
_symmetry.space_group_name_H-M   'P 1'
#
loop_
_entity.id
_entity.type
_entity.pdbx_description
1 polymer ?
#
loop_
_entity_poly.entity_id
_entity_poly.type
_entity_poly.pdbx_seq_one_letter_code
_entity_poly.pdbx_strand_id
1 'polypeptide(L)'
;MASERIAAIIAAEIAARPEQAAAAIGLLDEGATVPFVARYRKEVTGGLDDTQLRLLAERLAYLRELDARRDTILGSIREQGKLTEELETKIAAAVTKAELEDIYLPYKPKRRTKAEIARERGLGPLAEAILADRAAVPAELALSYISEQVADAKAALEGARDILSEQFAENADLVGKLRSYMKERAFMRSRVVDGKQEAGAKFSDYFDHVERWANVPSHRALAMLRGRNEEVLSLDIEVDADDASPVKPVERMIADAYAIGRQLPGDRWLMEVAGWTWRIKLSLHLTLDLMRDLRERAEEEAIHVFARNLKDLLLAA
;
A
#
# COMPACT_ATOMS: atom_id res chain seq x y z
N MET A 1 -22.35 -15.73 9.61
CA MET A 1 -21.91 -14.34 9.35
C MET A 1 -20.55 -14.27 8.64
N ALA A 2 -19.40 -14.43 9.31
CA ALA A 2 -18.08 -14.27 8.65
C ALA A 2 -17.79 -15.36 7.60
N SER A 3 -18.05 -16.64 7.94
CA SER A 3 -17.89 -17.76 7.02
C SER A 3 -18.81 -17.67 5.79
N GLU A 4 -20.07 -17.22 5.97
CA GLU A 4 -21.02 -17.02 4.87
C GLU A 4 -20.57 -15.89 3.93
N ARG A 5 -20.04 -14.79 4.48
CA ARG A 5 -19.47 -13.70 3.68
C ARG A 5 -18.28 -14.18 2.85
N ILE A 6 -17.35 -14.93 3.45
CA ILE A 6 -16.20 -15.51 2.75
C ILE A 6 -16.68 -16.43 1.62
N ALA A 7 -17.64 -17.32 1.91
CA ALA A 7 -18.20 -18.23 0.90
C ALA A 7 -18.83 -17.47 -0.28
N ALA A 8 -19.56 -16.38 -0.01
CA ALA A 8 -20.16 -15.55 -1.06
C ALA A 8 -19.12 -14.86 -1.95
N ILE A 9 -18.04 -14.32 -1.35
CA ILE A 9 -16.93 -13.71 -2.10
C ILE A 9 -16.27 -14.74 -3.02
N ILE A 10 -15.87 -15.88 -2.45
CA ILE A 10 -15.17 -16.92 -3.22
C ILE A 10 -16.07 -17.50 -4.31
N ALA A 11 -17.36 -17.72 -4.02
CA ALA A 11 -18.32 -18.20 -5.00
C ALA A 11 -18.37 -17.30 -6.26
N ALA A 12 -18.36 -15.97 -6.07
CA ALA A 12 -18.31 -15.03 -7.19
C ALA A 12 -16.98 -15.14 -7.97
N GLU A 13 -15.85 -15.27 -7.29
CA GLU A 13 -14.51 -15.40 -7.90
C GLU A 13 -14.35 -16.68 -8.72
N ILE A 14 -14.98 -17.79 -8.31
CA ILE A 14 -14.88 -19.10 -9.00
C ILE A 14 -16.08 -19.43 -9.90
N ALA A 15 -16.98 -18.46 -10.12
CA ALA A 15 -18.23 -18.62 -10.87
C ALA A 15 -19.10 -19.79 -10.39
N ALA A 16 -19.31 -19.87 -9.07
CA ALA A 16 -20.14 -20.87 -8.41
C ALA A 16 -21.26 -20.22 -7.58
N ARG A 17 -22.18 -21.05 -7.06
CA ARG A 17 -23.18 -20.59 -6.08
C ARG A 17 -22.57 -20.54 -4.66
N PRO A 18 -23.01 -19.60 -3.81
CA PRO A 18 -22.56 -19.52 -2.42
C PRO A 18 -22.69 -20.84 -1.65
N GLU A 19 -23.75 -21.63 -1.90
CA GLU A 19 -23.93 -22.93 -1.25
C GLU A 19 -22.83 -23.93 -1.62
N GLN A 20 -22.35 -23.90 -2.87
CA GLN A 20 -21.29 -24.78 -3.36
C GLN A 20 -19.95 -24.44 -2.71
N ALA A 21 -19.64 -23.14 -2.62
CA ALA A 21 -18.44 -22.68 -1.92
C ALA A 21 -18.50 -23.02 -0.43
N ALA A 22 -19.64 -22.79 0.24
CA ALA A 22 -19.83 -23.13 1.64
C ALA A 22 -19.64 -24.63 1.91
N ALA A 23 -20.20 -25.50 1.07
CA ALA A 23 -20.04 -26.94 1.17
C ALA A 23 -18.58 -27.38 0.98
N ALA A 24 -17.88 -26.81 -0.01
CA ALA A 24 -16.47 -27.08 -0.23
C ALA A 24 -15.59 -26.60 0.95
N ILE A 25 -15.86 -25.41 1.50
CA ILE A 25 -15.15 -24.88 2.68
C ILE A 25 -15.31 -25.83 3.86
N GLY A 26 -16.53 -26.30 4.14
CA GLY A 26 -16.77 -27.25 5.23
C GLY A 26 -15.95 -28.54 5.10
N LEU A 27 -15.89 -29.11 3.88
CA LEU A 27 -15.06 -30.29 3.62
C LEU A 27 -13.56 -30.02 3.83
N LEU A 28 -13.06 -28.86 3.40
CA LEU A 28 -11.65 -28.49 3.60
C LEU A 28 -11.34 -28.28 5.09
N ASP A 29 -12.26 -27.70 5.86
CA ASP A 29 -12.12 -27.51 7.31
C ASP A 29 -12.12 -28.83 8.08
N GLU A 30 -12.83 -29.84 7.58
CA GLU A 30 -12.78 -31.22 8.07
C GLU A 30 -11.48 -31.96 7.69
N GLY A 31 -10.57 -31.30 6.96
CA GLY A 31 -9.28 -31.84 6.55
C GLY A 31 -9.31 -32.61 5.22
N ALA A 32 -10.40 -32.52 4.44
CA ALA A 32 -10.42 -33.09 3.11
C ALA A 32 -9.42 -32.36 2.19
N THR A 33 -8.74 -33.11 1.33
CA THR A 33 -7.83 -32.51 0.33
C THR A 33 -8.60 -32.13 -0.93
N VAL A 34 -8.10 -31.13 -1.68
CA VAL A 34 -8.72 -30.72 -2.96
C VAL A 34 -8.93 -31.91 -3.92
N PRO A 35 -7.95 -32.80 -4.18
CA PRO A 35 -8.17 -33.96 -5.04
C PRO A 35 -9.23 -34.93 -4.50
N PHE A 36 -9.33 -35.09 -3.18
CA PHE A 36 -10.36 -35.92 -2.56
C PHE A 36 -11.75 -35.33 -2.80
N VAL A 37 -11.93 -34.03 -2.58
CA VAL A 37 -13.20 -33.34 -2.79
C VAL A 37 -13.61 -33.41 -4.26
N ALA A 38 -12.69 -33.06 -5.17
CA ALA A 38 -12.92 -33.07 -6.62
C ALA A 38 -13.33 -34.46 -7.14
N ARG A 39 -12.85 -35.54 -6.52
CA ARG A 39 -13.11 -36.92 -6.99
C ARG A 39 -14.29 -37.60 -6.29
N TYR A 40 -14.43 -37.43 -4.96
CA TYR A 40 -15.32 -38.24 -4.13
C TYR A 40 -16.43 -37.44 -3.43
N ARG A 41 -16.48 -36.12 -3.62
CA ARG A 41 -17.49 -35.23 -3.02
C ARG A 41 -18.16 -34.30 -4.04
N LYS A 42 -18.15 -34.68 -5.33
CA LYS A 42 -18.77 -33.90 -6.42
C LYS A 42 -20.24 -33.55 -6.15
N GLU A 43 -21.03 -34.52 -5.66
CA GLU A 43 -22.44 -34.30 -5.38
C GLU A 43 -22.65 -33.25 -4.27
N VAL A 44 -21.75 -33.23 -3.27
CA VAL A 44 -21.81 -32.32 -2.12
C VAL A 44 -21.45 -30.89 -2.54
N THR A 45 -20.48 -30.73 -3.44
CA THR A 45 -20.06 -29.41 -3.95
C THR A 45 -20.84 -28.96 -5.18
N GLY A 46 -21.78 -29.77 -5.68
CA GLY A 46 -22.50 -29.48 -6.93
C GLY A 46 -21.59 -29.48 -8.16
N GLY A 47 -20.53 -30.27 -8.15
CA GLY A 47 -19.66 -30.52 -9.31
C GLY A 47 -18.48 -29.57 -9.48
N LEU A 48 -18.03 -28.87 -8.42
CA LEU A 48 -16.81 -28.05 -8.49
C LEU A 48 -15.61 -28.89 -8.94
N ASP A 49 -14.86 -28.37 -9.92
CA ASP A 49 -13.68 -29.03 -10.47
C ASP A 49 -12.39 -28.72 -9.67
N ASP A 50 -11.29 -29.39 -10.03
CA ASP A 50 -9.99 -29.24 -9.34
C ASP A 50 -9.45 -27.80 -9.43
N THR A 51 -9.66 -27.10 -10.54
CA THR A 51 -9.22 -25.72 -10.72
C THR A 51 -10.01 -24.78 -9.80
N GLN A 52 -11.34 -24.89 -9.77
CA GLN A 52 -12.21 -24.12 -8.89
C GLN A 52 -11.89 -24.37 -7.42
N LEU A 53 -11.66 -25.63 -7.03
CA LEU A 53 -11.36 -26.00 -5.64
C LEU A 53 -9.97 -25.53 -5.18
N ARG A 54 -8.97 -25.50 -6.06
CA ARG A 54 -7.65 -24.91 -5.74
C ARG A 54 -7.75 -23.41 -5.51
N LEU A 55 -8.41 -22.69 -6.42
CA LEU A 55 -8.63 -21.26 -6.27
C LEU A 55 -9.43 -20.96 -4.99
N LEU A 56 -10.48 -21.75 -4.72
CA LEU A 56 -11.24 -21.64 -3.47
C LEU A 56 -10.36 -21.80 -2.23
N ALA A 57 -9.48 -22.80 -2.20
CA ALA A 57 -8.62 -23.06 -1.04
C ALA A 57 -7.62 -21.91 -0.80
N GLU A 58 -7.02 -21.38 -1.86
CA GLU A 58 -6.12 -20.24 -1.80
C GLU A 58 -6.83 -18.97 -1.29
N ARG A 59 -7.98 -18.66 -1.88
CA ARG A 59 -8.78 -17.48 -1.51
C ARG A 59 -9.33 -17.59 -0.10
N LEU A 60 -9.73 -18.79 0.33
CA LEU A 60 -10.15 -19.06 1.70
C LEU A 60 -9.04 -18.74 2.71
N ALA A 61 -7.80 -19.18 2.43
CA ALA A 61 -6.66 -18.87 3.28
C ALA A 61 -6.41 -17.35 3.37
N TYR A 62 -6.37 -16.67 2.23
CA TYR A 62 -6.18 -15.21 2.18
C TYR A 62 -7.25 -14.45 2.96
N LEU A 63 -8.53 -14.76 2.74
CA LEU A 63 -9.65 -14.05 3.36
C LEU A 63 -9.72 -14.31 4.88
N ARG A 64 -9.33 -15.51 5.34
CA ARG A 64 -9.21 -15.80 6.77
C ARG A 64 -8.09 -15.00 7.43
N GLU A 65 -6.93 -14.89 6.78
CA GLU A 65 -5.85 -14.04 7.28
C GLU A 65 -6.24 -12.57 7.31
N LEU A 66 -6.99 -12.11 6.30
CA LEU A 66 -7.54 -10.75 6.27
C LEU A 66 -8.49 -10.51 7.46
N ASP A 67 -9.40 -11.45 7.73
CA ASP A 67 -10.35 -11.35 8.85
C ASP A 67 -9.66 -11.41 10.21
N ALA A 68 -8.71 -12.32 10.41
CA ALA A 68 -7.91 -12.38 11.63
C ALA A 68 -7.11 -11.09 11.87
N ARG A 69 -6.57 -10.50 10.79
CA ARG A 69 -5.87 -9.22 10.87
C ARG A 69 -6.83 -8.07 11.19
N ARG A 70 -8.03 -8.07 10.61
CA ARG A 70 -9.08 -7.09 10.92
C ARG A 70 -9.44 -7.11 12.41
N ASP A 71 -9.63 -8.29 12.98
CA ASP A 71 -9.96 -8.45 14.40
C ASP A 71 -8.83 -7.95 15.30
N THR A 72 -7.58 -8.22 14.92
CA THR A 72 -6.38 -7.72 15.63
C THR A 72 -6.34 -6.18 15.64
N ILE A 73 -6.62 -5.56 14.48
CA ILE A 73 -6.64 -4.09 14.34
C ILE A 73 -7.77 -3.49 15.16
N LEU A 74 -8.98 -4.04 15.09
CA LEU A 74 -10.12 -3.60 15.89
C LEU A 74 -9.82 -3.69 17.39
N GLY A 75 -9.21 -4.79 17.84
CA GLY A 75 -8.77 -4.98 19.22
C GLY A 75 -7.79 -3.89 19.67
N SER A 76 -6.71 -3.69 18.91
CA SER A 76 -5.69 -2.67 19.21
C SER A 76 -6.24 -1.24 19.30
N ILE A 77 -7.14 -0.86 18.38
CA ILE A 77 -7.75 0.47 18.37
C ILE A 77 -8.74 0.64 19.55
N ARG A 78 -9.49 -0.43 19.86
CA ARG A 78 -10.43 -0.45 21.00
C ARG A 78 -9.70 -0.30 22.32
N GLU A 79 -8.57 -0.99 22.52
CA GLU A 79 -7.73 -0.88 23.71
C GLU A 79 -7.19 0.55 23.92
N GLN A 80 -6.97 1.30 22.85
CA GLN A 80 -6.58 2.71 22.90
C GLN A 80 -7.75 3.66 23.18
N GLY A 81 -9.00 3.18 23.24
CA GLY A 81 -10.19 4.00 23.40
C GLY A 81 -10.50 4.90 22.19
N LYS A 82 -9.98 4.56 21.01
CA LYS A 82 -10.09 5.37 19.77
C LYS A 82 -11.04 4.79 18.73
N LEU A 83 -11.68 3.66 19.01
CA LEU A 83 -12.58 2.99 18.07
C LEU A 83 -13.92 3.72 18.01
N THR A 84 -14.14 4.46 16.92
CA THR A 84 -15.44 5.10 16.62
C THR A 84 -16.29 4.22 15.71
N GLU A 85 -17.60 4.45 15.67
CA GLU A 85 -18.52 3.73 14.76
C GLU A 85 -18.14 3.92 13.28
N GLU A 86 -17.72 5.12 12.91
CA GLU A 86 -17.24 5.42 11.54
C GLU A 86 -15.99 4.59 11.21
N LEU A 87 -15.04 4.51 12.15
CA LEU A 87 -13.80 3.76 11.96
C LEU A 87 -14.04 2.26 11.91
N GLU A 88 -14.92 1.74 12.77
CA GLU A 88 -15.34 0.34 12.75
C GLU A 88 -15.98 -0.02 11.40
N THR A 89 -16.83 0.87 10.87
CA THR A 89 -17.44 0.71 9.54
C THR A 89 -16.38 0.69 8.43
N LYS A 90 -15.40 1.62 8.46
CA LYS A 90 -14.30 1.64 7.48
C LYS A 90 -13.46 0.36 7.53
N ILE A 91 -13.13 -0.11 8.74
CA ILE A 91 -12.36 -1.35 8.93
C ILE A 91 -13.14 -2.58 8.43
N ALA A 92 -14.45 -2.63 8.68
CA ALA A 92 -15.31 -3.70 8.19
C ALA A 92 -15.43 -3.72 6.66
N ALA A 93 -15.44 -2.54 6.03
CA ALA A 93 -15.53 -2.39 4.58
C ALA A 93 -14.22 -2.69 3.84
N ALA A 94 -13.07 -2.62 4.52
CA ALA A 94 -11.78 -2.83 3.88
C ALA A 94 -11.64 -4.23 3.25
N VAL A 95 -11.30 -4.26 1.96
CA VAL A 95 -11.28 -5.48 1.14
C VAL A 95 -9.88 -6.03 0.90
N THR A 96 -8.84 -5.25 1.20
CA THR A 96 -7.44 -5.69 1.08
C THR A 96 -6.68 -5.55 2.39
N LYS A 97 -5.62 -6.35 2.55
CA LYS A 97 -4.69 -6.23 3.69
C LYS A 97 -4.01 -4.85 3.72
N ALA A 98 -3.70 -4.28 2.55
CA ALA A 98 -3.07 -2.96 2.45
C ALA A 98 -4.00 -1.86 2.97
N GLU A 99 -5.27 -1.86 2.55
CA GLU A 99 -6.27 -0.90 3.03
C GLU A 99 -6.49 -0.99 4.54
N LEU A 100 -6.52 -2.21 5.10
CA LEU A 100 -6.56 -2.40 6.56
C LEU A 100 -5.35 -1.79 7.27
N GLU A 101 -4.14 -2.00 6.75
CA GLU A 101 -2.93 -1.40 7.33
C GLU A 101 -2.92 0.12 7.21
N ASP A 102 -3.42 0.68 6.11
CA ASP A 102 -3.53 2.12 5.92
C ASP A 102 -4.47 2.73 6.97
N ILE A 103 -5.65 2.13 7.19
CA ILE A 103 -6.61 2.57 8.20
C ILE A 103 -6.01 2.44 9.61
N TYR A 104 -5.20 1.41 9.86
CA TYR A 104 -4.55 1.17 11.15
C TYR A 104 -3.36 2.10 11.43
N LEU A 105 -2.76 2.71 10.40
CA LEU A 105 -1.50 3.43 10.51
C LEU A 105 -1.47 4.53 11.59
N PRO A 106 -2.54 5.36 11.79
CA PRO A 106 -2.59 6.34 12.88
C PRO A 106 -2.55 5.75 14.29
N TYR A 107 -2.98 4.49 14.45
CA TYR A 107 -3.15 3.81 15.73
C TYR A 107 -2.04 2.81 16.03
N LYS A 108 -1.20 2.51 15.04
CA LYS A 108 -0.07 1.62 15.21
C LYS A 108 0.91 2.22 16.23
N PRO A 109 1.33 1.49 17.28
CA PRO A 109 2.33 1.96 18.24
C PRO A 109 3.62 2.38 17.51
N LYS A 110 4.10 3.59 17.79
CA LYS A 110 5.27 4.18 17.13
C LYS A 110 6.39 4.45 18.13
N ARG A 111 7.62 4.43 17.61
CA ARG A 111 8.77 5.01 18.32
C ARG A 111 8.63 6.53 18.28
N ARG A 112 9.15 7.21 19.32
CA ARG A 112 9.16 8.66 19.46
C ARG A 112 9.52 9.37 18.15
N THR A 113 8.52 9.86 17.40
CA THR A 113 8.70 10.47 16.07
C THR A 113 9.06 11.95 16.17
N LYS A 114 9.54 12.56 15.08
CA LYS A 114 9.74 14.03 15.05
C LYS A 114 8.44 14.80 15.29
N ALA A 115 7.32 14.28 14.79
CA ALA A 115 6.00 14.86 15.02
C ALA A 115 5.57 14.75 16.49
N GLU A 116 5.80 13.60 17.15
CA GLU A 116 5.56 13.44 18.59
C GLU A 116 6.42 14.39 19.42
N ILE A 117 7.73 14.50 19.11
CA ILE A 117 8.63 15.47 19.75
C ILE A 117 8.13 16.91 19.56
N ALA A 118 7.64 17.25 18.36
CA ALA A 118 7.08 18.57 18.09
C ALA A 118 5.78 18.82 18.89
N ARG A 119 4.90 17.82 19.02
CA ARG A 119 3.69 17.91 19.87
C ARG A 119 4.04 18.09 21.34
N GLU A 120 5.02 17.34 21.85
CA GLU A 120 5.54 17.46 23.23
C GLU A 120 6.12 18.86 23.50
N ARG A 121 6.71 19.50 22.48
CA ARG A 121 7.19 20.89 22.53
C ARG A 121 6.09 21.94 22.37
N GLY A 122 4.83 21.54 22.30
CA GLY A 122 3.69 22.45 22.19
C GLY A 122 3.43 23.00 20.79
N LEU A 123 3.94 22.35 19.72
CA LEU A 123 3.77 22.82 18.34
C LEU A 123 2.50 22.27 17.65
N GLY A 124 1.71 21.44 18.33
CA GLY A 124 0.42 20.97 17.85
C GLY A 124 -0.55 22.11 17.49
N PRO A 125 -0.81 23.05 18.41
CA PRO A 125 -1.72 24.17 18.13
C PRO A 125 -1.22 25.10 17.02
N LEU A 126 0.10 25.18 16.75
CA LEU A 126 0.62 25.93 15.60
C LEU A 126 0.20 25.29 14.27
N ALA A 127 0.34 23.96 14.17
CA ALA A 127 -0.10 23.22 12.99
C ALA A 127 -1.62 23.36 12.76
N GLU A 128 -2.41 23.28 13.83
CA GLU A 128 -3.86 23.48 13.78
C GLU A 128 -4.24 24.92 13.39
N ALA A 129 -3.55 25.93 13.92
CA ALA A 129 -3.80 27.33 13.59
C ALA A 129 -3.55 27.64 12.11
N ILE A 130 -2.44 27.12 11.54
CA ILE A 130 -2.16 27.23 10.10
C ILE A 130 -3.19 26.42 9.29
N LEU A 131 -3.72 25.34 9.85
CA LEU A 131 -4.79 24.57 9.22
C LEU A 131 -6.12 25.33 9.15
N ALA A 132 -6.46 26.03 10.22
CA ALA A 132 -7.75 26.70 10.40
C ALA A 132 -7.83 28.06 9.68
N ASP A 133 -6.74 28.84 9.66
CA ASP A 133 -6.70 30.14 8.99
C ASP A 133 -5.59 30.19 7.93
N ARG A 134 -6.01 30.08 6.67
CA ARG A 134 -5.10 30.13 5.51
C ARG A 134 -4.54 31.53 5.25
N ALA A 135 -5.24 32.58 5.69
CA ALA A 135 -4.84 33.97 5.46
C ALA A 135 -3.71 34.41 6.40
N ALA A 136 -3.62 33.81 7.59
CA ALA A 136 -2.55 34.06 8.54
C ALA A 136 -1.18 33.71 7.93
N VAL A 137 -0.16 34.52 8.25
CA VAL A 137 1.22 34.29 7.82
C VAL A 137 1.85 33.27 8.79
N PRO A 138 2.24 32.06 8.32
CA PRO A 138 2.77 31.03 9.21
C PRO A 138 3.98 31.47 10.03
N ALA A 139 4.87 32.29 9.44
CA ALA A 139 6.03 32.83 10.12
C ALA A 139 5.66 33.76 11.30
N GLU A 140 4.55 34.50 11.20
CA GLU A 140 4.06 35.37 12.28
C GLU A 140 3.39 34.54 13.38
N LEU A 141 2.55 33.56 13.00
CA LEU A 141 1.95 32.62 13.95
C LEU A 141 3.01 31.90 14.78
N ALA A 142 4.08 31.46 14.12
CA ALA A 142 5.19 30.71 14.73
C ALA A 142 5.91 31.48 15.85
N LEU A 143 5.89 32.82 15.84
CA LEU A 143 6.55 33.63 16.89
C LEU A 143 5.95 33.38 18.27
N SER A 144 4.66 33.07 18.35
CA SER A 144 3.97 32.78 19.62
C SER A 144 4.31 31.40 20.21
N TYR A 145 5.06 30.58 19.47
CA TYR A 145 5.42 29.20 19.84
C TYR A 145 6.91 29.04 20.13
N ILE A 146 7.68 30.14 20.14
CA ILE A 146 9.07 30.15 20.58
C ILE A 146 9.11 29.91 22.09
N SER A 147 9.99 29.00 22.53
CA SER A 147 10.15 28.61 23.92
C SER A 147 11.57 28.14 24.18
N GLU A 148 11.90 27.77 25.42
CA GLU A 148 13.20 27.16 25.74
C GLU A 148 13.49 25.89 24.91
N GLN A 149 12.45 25.19 24.45
CA GLN A 149 12.57 23.98 23.63
C GLN A 149 12.43 24.23 22.12
N VAL A 150 12.10 25.46 21.72
CA VAL A 150 11.85 25.88 20.34
C VAL A 150 12.58 27.20 20.10
N ALA A 151 13.78 27.10 19.53
CA ALA A 151 14.74 28.21 19.50
C ALA A 151 14.28 29.44 18.69
N ASP A 152 13.56 29.22 17.59
CA ASP A 152 13.13 30.27 16.69
C ASP A 152 11.87 29.87 15.89
N ALA A 153 11.32 30.82 15.13
CA ALA A 153 10.15 30.59 14.29
C ALA A 153 10.38 29.49 13.22
N LYS A 154 11.63 29.32 12.76
CA LYS A 154 11.96 28.27 11.80
C LYS A 154 11.83 26.89 12.43
N ALA A 155 12.36 26.69 13.64
CA ALA A 155 12.22 25.44 14.39
C ALA A 155 10.76 25.13 14.71
N ALA A 156 9.95 26.15 15.02
CA ALA A 156 8.51 26.00 15.24
C ALA A 156 7.80 25.51 13.96
N LEU A 157 8.08 26.13 12.80
CA LEU A 157 7.52 25.71 11.51
C LEU A 157 8.02 24.33 11.07
N GLU A 158 9.27 23.97 11.31
CA GLU A 158 9.78 22.62 11.02
C GLU A 158 9.05 21.56 11.85
N GLY A 159 8.80 21.83 13.14
CA GLY A 159 8.01 20.95 13.99
C GLY A 159 6.55 20.85 13.53
N ALA A 160 5.92 21.97 13.16
CA ALA A 160 4.57 21.97 12.60
C ALA A 160 4.50 21.19 11.26
N ARG A 161 5.50 21.34 10.38
CA ARG A 161 5.61 20.55 9.14
C ARG A 161 5.73 19.06 9.45
N ASP A 162 6.53 18.66 10.43
CA ASP A 162 6.69 17.25 10.78
C ASP A 162 5.37 16.65 11.31
N ILE A 163 4.61 17.40 12.11
CA ILE A 163 3.25 17.03 12.56
C ILE A 163 2.31 16.83 11.38
N LEU A 164 2.22 17.83 10.48
CA LEU A 164 1.34 17.77 9.32
C LEU A 164 1.76 16.69 8.32
N SER A 165 3.07 16.50 8.11
CA SER A 165 3.58 15.46 7.21
C SER A 165 3.24 14.06 7.72
N GLU A 166 3.24 13.86 9.04
CA GLU A 166 2.75 12.61 9.64
C GLU A 166 1.24 12.47 9.44
N GLN A 167 0.46 13.50 9.73
CA GLN A 167 -0.99 13.48 9.53
C GLN A 167 -1.38 13.17 8.07
N PHE A 168 -0.68 13.76 7.10
CA PHE A 168 -0.94 13.57 5.67
C PHE A 168 -0.55 12.17 5.21
N ALA A 169 0.61 11.67 5.67
CA ALA A 169 1.09 10.34 5.32
C ALA A 169 0.26 9.19 5.92
N GLU A 170 -0.58 9.48 6.92
CA GLU A 170 -1.40 8.49 7.63
C GLU A 170 -2.89 8.59 7.28
N ASN A 171 -3.24 9.44 6.32
CA ASN A 171 -4.59 9.51 5.79
C ASN A 171 -4.84 8.35 4.80
N ALA A 172 -5.57 7.34 5.25
CA ALA A 172 -5.84 6.12 4.48
C ALA A 172 -6.48 6.39 3.11
N ASP A 173 -7.44 7.32 3.03
CA ASP A 173 -8.12 7.67 1.78
C ASP A 173 -7.14 8.30 0.77
N LEU A 174 -6.24 9.17 1.25
CA LEU A 174 -5.20 9.79 0.44
C LEU A 174 -4.18 8.75 -0.03
N VAL A 175 -3.69 7.89 0.86
CA VAL A 175 -2.73 6.82 0.54
C VAL A 175 -3.32 5.88 -0.50
N GLY A 176 -4.58 5.45 -0.34
CA GLY A 176 -5.28 4.62 -1.32
C GLY A 176 -5.39 5.27 -2.69
N LYS A 177 -5.77 6.56 -2.76
CA LYS A 177 -5.83 7.32 -4.01
C LYS A 177 -4.48 7.44 -4.70
N LEU A 178 -3.43 7.79 -3.95
CA LEU A 178 -2.07 7.91 -4.48
C LEU A 178 -1.54 6.56 -4.96
N ARG A 179 -1.80 5.47 -4.22
CA ARG A 179 -1.44 4.11 -4.63
C ARG A 179 -2.09 3.75 -5.98
N SER A 180 -3.39 3.97 -6.12
CA SER A 180 -4.11 3.73 -7.38
C SER A 180 -3.56 4.58 -8.53
N TYR A 181 -3.30 5.86 -8.26
CA TYR A 181 -2.68 6.77 -9.24
C TYR A 181 -1.32 6.26 -9.71
N MET A 182 -0.43 5.87 -8.78
CA MET A 182 0.88 5.31 -9.13
C MET A 182 0.77 3.99 -9.90
N LYS A 183 -0.16 3.10 -9.52
CA LYS A 183 -0.37 1.85 -10.25
C LYS A 183 -0.73 2.09 -11.71
N GLU A 184 -1.54 3.13 -11.98
CA GLU A 184 -1.90 3.49 -13.35
C GLU A 184 -0.78 4.22 -14.08
N ARG A 185 -0.08 5.15 -13.41
CA ARG A 185 0.74 6.21 -14.04
C ARG A 185 2.23 6.05 -13.94
N ALA A 186 2.71 5.30 -12.94
CA ALA A 186 4.14 5.23 -12.66
C ALA A 186 4.90 4.38 -13.69
N PHE A 187 6.19 4.65 -13.77
CA PHE A 187 7.16 3.91 -14.55
C PHE A 187 8.10 3.15 -13.62
N MET A 188 8.37 1.92 -13.99
CA MET A 188 9.46 1.13 -13.43
C MET A 188 10.74 1.57 -14.13
N ARG A 189 11.74 2.00 -13.36
CA ARG A 189 13.05 2.40 -13.88
C ARG A 189 14.15 1.52 -13.32
N SER A 190 15.02 1.05 -14.21
CA SER A 190 16.22 0.30 -13.88
C SER A 190 17.44 1.03 -14.38
N ARG A 191 18.46 1.18 -13.54
CA ARG A 191 19.76 1.76 -13.89
C ARG A 191 20.89 0.89 -13.37
N VAL A 192 21.95 0.72 -14.16
CA VAL A 192 23.17 0.07 -13.68
C VAL A 192 23.82 0.90 -12.57
N VAL A 193 24.32 0.22 -11.55
CA VAL A 193 25.13 0.86 -10.50
C VAL A 193 26.51 1.17 -11.08
N ASP A 194 27.00 2.38 -10.81
CA ASP A 194 28.30 2.84 -11.32
C ASP A 194 29.42 1.85 -10.96
N GLY A 195 30.21 1.45 -11.97
CA GLY A 195 31.30 0.49 -11.83
C GLY A 195 30.88 -0.99 -11.91
N LYS A 196 29.59 -1.30 -12.12
CA LYS A 196 29.08 -2.68 -12.23
C LYS A 196 28.77 -3.12 -13.66
N GLN A 197 29.10 -2.32 -14.68
CA GLN A 197 28.75 -2.58 -16.08
C GLN A 197 29.33 -3.91 -16.61
N GLU A 198 30.62 -4.17 -16.36
CA GLU A 198 31.26 -5.41 -16.84
C GLU A 198 30.76 -6.64 -16.07
N ALA A 199 30.75 -6.57 -14.73
CA ALA A 199 30.26 -7.65 -13.87
C ALA A 199 28.78 -7.97 -14.10
N GLY A 200 28.02 -6.96 -14.54
CA GLY A 200 26.60 -6.98 -14.77
C GLY A 200 26.16 -7.32 -16.19
N ALA A 201 27.05 -7.70 -17.11
CA ALA A 201 26.75 -7.82 -18.54
C ALA A 201 25.49 -8.66 -18.86
N LYS A 202 25.16 -9.68 -18.06
CA LYS A 202 23.93 -10.48 -18.19
C LYS A 202 22.61 -9.70 -17.97
N PHE A 203 22.70 -8.49 -17.41
CA PHE A 203 21.59 -7.57 -17.15
C PHE A 203 21.67 -6.31 -18.04
N SER A 204 22.48 -6.32 -19.10
CA SER A 204 22.72 -5.16 -19.97
C SER A 204 21.44 -4.53 -20.51
N ASP A 205 20.44 -5.34 -20.79
CA ASP A 205 19.12 -4.91 -21.30
C ASP A 205 18.39 -3.99 -20.31
N TYR A 206 18.82 -3.98 -19.05
CA TYR A 206 18.22 -3.23 -17.95
C TYR A 206 19.14 -2.14 -17.39
N PHE A 207 20.26 -1.81 -18.05
CA PHE A 207 21.21 -0.80 -17.57
C PHE A 207 20.69 0.64 -17.63
N ASP A 208 19.78 0.95 -18.54
CA ASP A 208 18.97 2.18 -18.56
C ASP A 208 17.62 1.86 -19.20
N HIS A 209 16.77 1.19 -18.41
CA HIS A 209 15.47 0.71 -18.88
C HIS A 209 14.34 1.40 -18.14
N VAL A 210 13.31 1.78 -18.90
CA VAL A 210 12.11 2.43 -18.38
C VAL A 210 10.89 1.83 -19.06
N GLU A 211 9.91 1.40 -18.26
CA GLU A 211 8.64 0.91 -18.78
C GLU A 211 7.48 1.20 -17.82
N ARG A 212 6.23 1.14 -18.32
CA ARG A 212 5.05 1.40 -17.50
C ARG A 212 4.91 0.33 -16.41
N TRP A 213 4.83 0.72 -15.14
CA TRP A 213 4.77 -0.22 -14.00
C TRP A 213 3.61 -1.23 -14.14
N ALA A 214 2.44 -0.76 -14.59
CA ALA A 214 1.26 -1.60 -14.79
C ALA A 214 1.52 -2.81 -15.71
N ASN A 215 2.35 -2.59 -16.74
CA ASN A 215 2.52 -3.53 -17.85
C ASN A 215 3.84 -4.28 -17.81
N VAL A 216 4.60 -4.20 -16.71
CA VAL A 216 5.87 -4.93 -16.57
C VAL A 216 5.61 -6.44 -16.63
N PRO A 217 6.16 -7.17 -17.63
CA PRO A 217 6.04 -8.62 -17.71
C PRO A 217 6.78 -9.31 -16.56
N SER A 218 6.23 -10.44 -16.09
CA SER A 218 6.79 -11.22 -14.97
C SER A 218 8.29 -11.51 -15.12
N HIS A 219 8.72 -12.04 -16.28
CA HIS A 219 10.13 -12.40 -16.50
C HIS A 219 11.08 -11.17 -16.44
N ARG A 220 10.64 -9.99 -16.91
CA ARG A 220 11.44 -8.75 -16.82
C ARG A 220 11.50 -8.24 -15.40
N ALA A 221 10.37 -8.23 -14.68
CA ALA A 221 10.33 -7.86 -13.27
C ALA A 221 11.31 -8.72 -12.45
N LEU A 222 11.27 -10.05 -12.63
CA LEU A 222 12.17 -10.97 -11.93
C LEU A 222 13.63 -10.78 -12.33
N ALA A 223 13.94 -10.53 -13.61
CA ALA A 223 15.29 -10.24 -14.06
C ALA A 223 15.85 -8.96 -13.44
N MET A 224 15.06 -7.88 -13.42
CA MET A 224 15.42 -6.61 -12.78
C MET A 224 15.62 -6.78 -11.27
N LEU A 225 14.68 -7.44 -10.58
CA LEU A 225 14.77 -7.71 -9.14
C LEU A 225 16.00 -8.56 -8.80
N ARG A 226 16.35 -9.54 -9.64
CA ARG A 226 17.57 -10.32 -9.50
C ARG A 226 18.82 -9.44 -9.66
N GLY A 227 18.87 -8.58 -10.67
CA GLY A 227 19.99 -7.65 -10.86
C GLY A 227 20.15 -6.67 -9.69
N ARG A 228 19.04 -6.25 -9.06
CA ARG A 228 19.07 -5.48 -7.82
C ARG A 228 19.63 -6.26 -6.64
N ASN A 229 19.18 -7.51 -6.45
CA ASN A 229 19.66 -8.36 -5.36
C ASN A 229 21.15 -8.73 -5.51
N GLU A 230 21.65 -8.78 -6.74
CA GLU A 230 23.08 -8.96 -7.05
C GLU A 230 23.87 -7.62 -7.02
N GLU A 231 23.26 -6.53 -6.57
CA GLU A 231 23.87 -5.18 -6.46
C GLU A 231 24.41 -4.62 -7.79
N VAL A 232 23.87 -5.08 -8.92
CA VAL A 232 24.22 -4.61 -10.27
C VAL A 232 23.28 -3.50 -10.73
N LEU A 233 21.99 -3.62 -10.42
CA LEU A 233 20.95 -2.68 -10.82
C LEU A 233 20.41 -1.92 -9.60
N SER A 234 20.06 -0.66 -9.82
CA SER A 234 19.18 0.12 -8.96
C SER A 234 17.81 0.17 -9.62
N LEU A 235 16.76 -0.02 -8.81
CA LEU A 235 15.38 0.01 -9.28
C LEU A 235 14.63 1.11 -8.54
N ASP A 236 13.82 1.85 -9.28
CA ASP A 236 12.95 2.88 -8.75
C ASP A 236 11.57 2.85 -9.42
N ILE A 237 10.58 3.45 -8.76
CA ILE A 237 9.26 3.69 -9.32
C ILE A 237 9.06 5.20 -9.39
N GLU A 238 9.07 5.73 -10.60
CA GLU A 238 8.98 7.16 -10.87
C GLU A 238 7.55 7.49 -11.35
N VAL A 239 6.95 8.55 -10.81
CA VAL A 239 5.64 9.06 -11.25
C VAL A 239 5.76 10.56 -11.49
N ASP A 240 5.03 11.08 -12.48
CA ASP A 240 5.04 12.50 -12.87
C ASP A 240 6.43 13.07 -13.24
N ALA A 241 7.38 12.20 -13.61
CA ALA A 241 8.73 12.61 -13.98
C ALA A 241 8.74 13.56 -15.19
N ASP A 242 7.93 13.26 -16.20
CA ASP A 242 7.80 14.05 -17.43
C ASP A 242 6.81 15.23 -17.29
N ASP A 243 6.13 15.38 -16.15
CA ASP A 243 5.18 16.48 -15.95
C ASP A 243 5.93 17.79 -15.66
N ALA A 244 5.83 18.78 -16.54
CA ALA A 244 6.54 20.05 -16.38
C ALA A 244 5.86 21.03 -15.38
N SER A 245 4.76 20.63 -14.76
CA SER A 245 4.01 21.50 -13.84
C SER A 245 4.85 21.83 -12.61
N PRO A 246 4.78 23.10 -12.12
CA PRO A 246 5.50 23.51 -10.92
C PRO A 246 5.02 22.79 -9.65
N VAL A 247 3.76 22.33 -9.66
CA VAL A 247 3.18 21.45 -8.65
C VAL A 247 2.81 20.15 -9.33
N LYS A 248 3.40 19.05 -8.87
CA LYS A 248 3.16 17.73 -9.48
C LYS A 248 1.75 17.23 -9.16
N PRO A 249 1.13 16.40 -10.03
CA PRO A 249 -0.17 15.79 -9.75
C PRO A 249 -0.25 15.11 -8.37
N VAL A 250 0.76 14.32 -7.97
CA VAL A 250 0.80 13.72 -6.62
C VAL A 250 0.77 14.74 -5.48
N GLU A 251 1.46 15.87 -5.62
CA GLU A 251 1.43 16.94 -4.61
C GLU A 251 0.08 17.65 -4.60
N ARG A 252 -0.54 17.81 -5.78
CA ARG A 252 -1.90 18.35 -5.90
C ARG A 252 -2.92 17.45 -5.22
N MET A 253 -2.81 16.12 -5.37
CA MET A 253 -3.69 15.17 -4.69
C MET A 253 -3.61 15.29 -3.15
N ILE A 254 -2.40 15.51 -2.61
CA ILE A 254 -2.22 15.79 -1.18
C ILE A 254 -2.88 17.13 -0.83
N ALA A 255 -2.65 18.17 -1.61
CA ALA A 255 -3.25 19.49 -1.39
C ALA A 255 -4.78 19.44 -1.37
N ASP A 256 -5.38 18.74 -2.33
CA ASP A 256 -6.84 18.63 -2.47
C ASP A 256 -7.47 17.85 -1.30
N ALA A 257 -6.79 16.84 -0.75
CA ALA A 257 -7.25 16.09 0.42
C ALA A 257 -7.40 16.95 1.69
N TYR A 258 -6.72 18.10 1.75
CA TYR A 258 -6.75 19.04 2.87
C TYR A 258 -7.26 20.43 2.48
N ALA A 259 -7.88 20.54 1.30
CA ALA A 259 -8.38 21.79 0.74
C ALA A 259 -7.34 22.93 0.77
N ILE A 260 -6.07 22.61 0.49
CA ILE A 260 -4.97 23.57 0.44
C ILE A 260 -5.12 24.40 -0.85
N GLY A 261 -5.29 25.71 -0.68
CA GLY A 261 -5.44 26.64 -1.79
C GLY A 261 -4.11 26.93 -2.51
N ARG A 262 -4.03 28.10 -3.16
CA ARG A 262 -2.85 28.47 -3.97
C ARG A 262 -2.27 29.84 -3.65
N GLN A 263 -3.06 30.72 -3.04
CA GLN A 263 -2.75 32.14 -3.03
C GLN A 263 -2.36 32.65 -1.65
N LEU A 264 -3.04 32.17 -0.60
CA LEU A 264 -2.89 32.71 0.73
C LEU A 264 -1.55 32.30 1.36
N PRO A 265 -1.02 33.07 2.33
CA PRO A 265 0.27 32.77 2.95
C PRO A 265 0.35 31.37 3.56
N GLY A 266 -0.70 30.94 4.26
CA GLY A 266 -0.82 29.59 4.81
C GLY A 266 -0.84 28.53 3.72
N ASP A 267 -1.60 28.74 2.64
CA ASP A 267 -1.68 27.80 1.50
C ASP A 267 -0.31 27.54 0.88
N ARG A 268 0.49 28.60 0.68
CA ARG A 268 1.83 28.47 0.06
C ARG A 268 2.74 27.61 0.91
N TRP A 269 2.78 27.85 2.22
CA TRP A 269 3.57 27.04 3.13
C TRP A 269 3.07 25.60 3.18
N LEU A 270 1.75 25.38 3.22
CA LEU A 270 1.18 24.03 3.22
C LEU A 270 1.42 23.26 1.91
N MET A 271 1.50 23.96 0.78
CA MET A 271 1.91 23.37 -0.49
C MET A 271 3.36 22.86 -0.40
N GLU A 272 4.26 23.61 0.25
CA GLU A 272 5.61 23.12 0.55
C GLU A 272 5.60 21.91 1.49
N VAL A 273 4.73 21.91 2.51
CA VAL A 273 4.52 20.74 3.39
C VAL A 273 4.03 19.52 2.59
N ALA A 274 3.11 19.70 1.64
CA ALA A 274 2.60 18.62 0.79
C ALA A 274 3.72 18.02 -0.09
N GLY A 275 4.52 18.86 -0.76
CA GLY A 275 5.68 18.40 -1.54
C GLY A 275 6.75 17.72 -0.68
N TRP A 276 7.00 18.25 0.52
CA TRP A 276 7.89 17.61 1.50
C TRP A 276 7.38 16.23 1.94
N THR A 277 6.09 16.14 2.25
CA THR A 277 5.41 14.90 2.67
C THR A 277 5.51 13.85 1.58
N TRP A 278 5.25 14.24 0.32
CA TRP A 278 5.43 13.38 -0.83
C TRP A 278 6.83 12.80 -0.86
N ARG A 279 7.85 13.67 -0.92
CA ARG A 279 9.24 13.27 -1.12
C ARG A 279 9.84 12.45 0.00
N ILE A 280 9.45 12.70 1.25
CA ILE A 280 10.12 12.12 2.43
C ILE A 280 9.32 10.97 3.05
N LYS A 281 8.00 10.91 2.85
CA LYS A 281 7.14 9.87 3.44
C LYS A 281 6.37 9.07 2.40
N LEU A 282 5.46 9.72 1.67
CA LEU A 282 4.49 9.02 0.83
C LEU A 282 5.14 8.30 -0.36
N SER A 283 6.09 8.93 -1.06
CA SER A 283 6.75 8.31 -2.21
C SER A 283 7.49 7.04 -1.81
N LEU A 284 8.27 7.08 -0.72
CA LEU A 284 9.02 5.92 -0.23
C LEU A 284 8.10 4.77 0.16
N HIS A 285 7.06 5.06 0.96
CA HIS A 285 6.08 4.05 1.37
C HIS A 285 5.44 3.39 0.15
N LEU A 286 4.91 4.20 -0.77
CA LEU A 286 4.16 3.71 -1.92
C LEU A 286 5.05 2.97 -2.92
N THR A 287 6.30 3.42 -3.12
CA THR A 287 7.27 2.70 -3.95
C THR A 287 7.58 1.33 -3.37
N LEU A 288 7.76 1.19 -2.05
CA LEU A 288 7.96 -0.12 -1.41
C LEU A 288 6.74 -1.04 -1.59
N ASP A 289 5.54 -0.50 -1.41
CA ASP A 289 4.28 -1.22 -1.62
C ASP A 289 4.14 -1.71 -3.06
N LEU A 290 4.35 -0.84 -4.04
CA LEU A 290 4.25 -1.20 -5.47
C LEU A 290 5.37 -2.14 -5.92
N MET A 291 6.57 -2.06 -5.33
CA MET A 291 7.63 -3.03 -5.58
C MET A 291 7.28 -4.42 -5.05
N ARG A 292 6.68 -4.49 -3.85
CA ARG A 292 6.19 -5.75 -3.28
C ARG A 292 5.11 -6.36 -4.17
N ASP A 293 4.12 -5.56 -4.57
CA ASP A 293 3.03 -5.98 -5.44
C ASP A 293 3.53 -6.48 -6.82
N LEU A 294 4.47 -5.75 -7.43
CA LEU A 294 5.10 -6.17 -8.68
C LEU A 294 5.82 -7.51 -8.54
N ARG A 295 6.54 -7.71 -7.43
CA ARG A 295 7.24 -8.96 -7.15
C ARG A 295 6.27 -10.11 -6.96
N GLU A 296 5.26 -9.96 -6.11
CA GLU A 296 4.26 -11.00 -5.81
C GLU A 296 3.57 -11.46 -7.10
N ARG A 297 3.07 -10.51 -7.89
CA ARG A 297 2.44 -10.81 -9.20
C ARG A 297 3.39 -11.49 -10.18
N ALA A 298 4.67 -11.08 -10.20
CA ALA A 298 5.65 -11.67 -11.10
C ALA A 298 6.02 -13.11 -10.68
N GLU A 299 6.19 -13.36 -9.38
CA GLU A 299 6.47 -14.69 -8.83
C GLU A 299 5.28 -15.64 -9.06
N GLU A 300 4.05 -15.18 -8.84
CA GLU A 300 2.83 -15.96 -9.06
C GLU A 300 2.71 -16.43 -10.52
N GLU A 301 2.87 -15.53 -11.49
CA GLU A 301 2.83 -15.89 -12.91
C GLU A 301 3.95 -16.86 -13.29
N ALA A 302 5.17 -16.68 -12.76
CA ALA A 302 6.28 -17.59 -13.02
C ALA A 302 5.99 -18.99 -12.46
N ILE A 303 5.45 -19.08 -11.24
CA ILE A 303 5.03 -20.34 -10.63
C ILE A 303 3.94 -21.00 -11.47
N HIS A 304 2.97 -20.24 -11.98
CA HIS A 304 1.91 -20.77 -12.82
C HIS A 304 2.45 -21.36 -14.14
N VAL A 305 3.42 -20.71 -14.78
CA VAL A 305 4.11 -21.24 -15.97
C VAL A 305 4.88 -22.52 -15.64
N PHE A 306 5.62 -22.54 -14.52
CA PHE A 306 6.36 -23.75 -14.11
C PHE A 306 5.43 -24.90 -13.76
N ALA A 307 4.31 -24.63 -13.08
CA ALA A 307 3.31 -25.64 -12.74
C ALA A 307 2.70 -26.28 -14.01
N ARG A 308 2.41 -25.46 -15.03
CA ARG A 308 1.93 -25.95 -16.33
C ARG A 308 2.97 -26.85 -17.01
N ASN A 309 4.20 -26.37 -17.13
CA ASN A 309 5.27 -27.14 -17.76
C ASN A 309 5.54 -28.47 -17.03
N LEU A 310 5.54 -28.45 -15.70
CA LEU A 310 5.70 -29.67 -14.90
C LEU A 310 4.53 -30.63 -15.10
N LYS A 311 3.29 -30.13 -15.13
CA LYS A 311 2.11 -30.95 -15.42
C LYS A 311 2.23 -31.63 -16.78
N ASP A 312 2.65 -30.90 -17.81
CA ASP A 312 2.82 -31.45 -19.16
C ASP A 312 3.90 -32.53 -19.19
N LEU A 313 5.01 -32.33 -18.46
CA LEU A 313 6.08 -33.33 -18.32
C LEU A 313 5.61 -34.59 -17.57
N LEU A 314 4.81 -34.44 -16.51
CA LEU A 314 4.29 -35.58 -15.74
C LEU A 314 3.20 -36.36 -16.48
N LEU A 315 2.54 -35.74 -17.45
CA LEU A 315 1.50 -36.35 -18.29
C LEU A 315 2.02 -36.74 -19.68
N ALA A 316 3.30 -36.52 -19.98
CA ALA A 316 3.93 -36.99 -21.19
C ALA A 316 4.01 -38.53 -21.15
N ALA A 317 3.47 -39.17 -22.19
CA ALA A 317 3.39 -40.63 -22.34
C ALA A 317 4.74 -41.28 -22.67
#